data_AF-K1SBG7-F1
#
_entry.id   AF-K1SBG7-F1
#
_cell.length_a   1.000
_cell.length_b   1.000
_cell.length_c   1.000
_cell.angle_alpha   90.00
_cell.angle_beta   90.00
_cell.angle_gamma   90.00
#
_symmetry.space_group_name_H-M   'P 1'
#
loop_
_entity.id
_entity.type
_entity.pdbx_description
1 polymer ?
#
loop_
_entity_poly.entity_id
_entity_poly.type
_entity_poly.pdbx_seq_one_letter_code
_entity_poly.pdbx_strand_id
1 'polypeptide(L)' 'MEMLKTKGTDLKGKTCLVSGSGNVAQYTVEKVIELGGKVVTMSDSDGYIY' A
#
# COMPACT_ATOMS: atom_id res chain seq x y z
N MET A 1 -5.20 4.75 8.40
CA MET A 1 -4.80 6.17 8.27
C MET A 1 -4.63 6.88 9.61
N GLU A 2 -5.38 6.53 10.65
CA GLU A 2 -5.29 7.18 11.96
C GLU A 2 -3.88 7.24 12.55
N MET A 3 -3.05 6.19 12.35
CA MET A 3 -1.66 6.18 12.82
C MET A 3 -0.77 7.26 12.18
N LEU A 4 -0.98 7.59 10.90
CA LEU A 4 -0.21 8.63 10.23
C LEU A 4 -0.67 10.03 10.67
N LYS A 5 -1.97 10.18 10.91
CA LYS A 5 -2.56 11.43 11.43
C LYS A 5 -1.99 11.80 12.79
N THR A 6 -1.72 10.84 13.70
CA THR A 6 -1.09 11.14 15.00
C THR A 6 0.33 11.71 14.87
N LYS A 7 0.97 11.50 13.71
CA LYS A 7 2.28 12.06 13.36
C LYS A 7 2.21 13.25 12.41
N GLY A 8 1.02 13.81 12.16
CA GLY A 8 0.81 14.94 11.25
C GLY A 8 1.18 14.65 9.80
N THR A 9 1.08 13.39 9.35
CA THR A 9 1.43 12.97 7.99
C THR A 9 0.31 12.14 7.35
N ASP A 10 0.40 11.91 6.03
CA ASP A 10 -0.58 11.15 5.23
C ASP A 10 0.13 10.11 4.34
N LEU A 11 -0.53 9.53 3.33
CA LEU A 11 0.12 8.62 2.37
C LEU A 11 0.60 9.31 1.09
N LYS A 12 0.32 10.60 0.91
CA LYS A 12 0.55 11.28 -0.37
C LYS A 12 2.05 11.33 -0.68
N GLY A 13 2.43 10.80 -1.85
CA GLY A 13 3.81 10.70 -2.31
C GLY A 13 4.67 9.67 -1.54
N LYS A 14 4.10 8.94 -0.57
CA LYS A 14 4.85 7.91 0.16
C LYS A 14 4.95 6.65 -0.68
N THR A 15 6.11 6.01 -0.61
CA THR A 15 6.33 4.69 -1.21
C THR A 15 5.91 3.62 -0.22
N CYS A 16 5.04 2.70 -0.66
CA CYS A 16 4.46 1.65 0.15
C CYS A 16 4.77 0.28 -0.47
N LEU A 17 5.14 -0.66 0.39
CA LEU A 17 5.29 -2.06 0.04
C LEU A 17 4.04 -2.80 0.48
N VAL A 18 3.42 -3.54 -0.43
CA VAL A 18 2.29 -4.42 -0.12
C VAL A 18 2.73 -5.86 -0.41
N SER A 19 2.44 -6.75 0.53
CA SER A 19 2.65 -8.20 0.38
C SER A 19 1.29 -8.89 0.30
N GLY A 20 1.15 -9.85 -0.59
CA GLY A 20 -0.11 -10.53 -0.90
C GLY A 20 -0.71 -10.09 -2.23
N SER A 21 -1.52 -10.96 -2.81
CA SER A 21 -2.17 -10.79 -4.12
C SER A 21 -3.68 -11.06 -4.09
N GLY A 22 -4.20 -11.49 -2.95
CA GLY A 22 -5.64 -11.72 -2.75
C GLY A 22 -6.44 -10.44 -2.57
N ASN A 23 -7.76 -10.58 -2.36
CA ASN A 23 -8.71 -9.47 -2.29
C ASN A 23 -8.26 -8.35 -1.33
N VAL A 24 -7.78 -8.69 -0.13
CA VAL A 24 -7.33 -7.70 0.85
C VAL A 24 -6.16 -6.86 0.32
N ALA A 25 -5.19 -7.49 -0.34
CA ALA A 25 -4.05 -6.77 -0.90
C ALA A 25 -4.48 -5.88 -2.07
N GLN A 26 -5.36 -6.37 -2.95
CA GLN A 26 -5.87 -5.60 -4.08
C GLN A 26 -6.61 -4.33 -3.62
N TYR A 27 -7.56 -4.45 -2.68
CA TYR A 27 -8.26 -3.29 -2.12
C TYR A 27 -7.35 -2.37 -1.30
N THR A 28 -6.30 -2.91 -0.67
CA THR A 28 -5.29 -2.10 0.01
C THR A 28 -4.53 -1.25 -1.02
N VAL A 29 -4.09 -1.84 -2.13
CA VAL A 29 -3.38 -1.11 -3.20
C VAL A 29 -4.28 -0.04 -3.81
N GLU A 30 -5.51 -0.38 -4.16
CA GLU A 30 -6.49 0.57 -4.69
C GLU A 30 -6.63 1.77 -3.74
N LYS A 31 -6.80 1.51 -2.44
CA LYS A 31 -6.98 2.57 -1.46
C LYS A 31 -5.71 3.41 -1.24
N VAL A 32 -4.53 2.80 -1.27
CA VAL A 32 -3.25 3.52 -1.16
C VAL A 32 -3.06 4.45 -2.35
N ILE A 33 -3.38 4.00 -3.56
CA ILE A 33 -3.30 4.80 -4.80
C ILE A 33 -4.29 5.96 -4.75
N GLU A 34 -5.54 5.72 -4.37
CA GLU A 34 -6.56 6.79 -4.19
C GLU A 34 -6.09 7.88 -3.23
N LEU A 35 -5.35 7.49 -2.19
CA LEU A 35 -4.83 8.40 -1.16
C LEU A 35 -3.49 9.04 -1.57
N GLY A 36 -3.07 8.86 -2.82
CA GLY A 36 -1.88 9.47 -3.42
C GLY A 36 -0.57 8.79 -3.06
N GLY A 37 -0.61 7.60 -2.47
CA GLY A 37 0.56 6.77 -2.21
C GLY A 37 1.02 6.01 -3.45
N LYS A 38 2.28 5.60 -3.47
CA LYS A 38 2.89 4.80 -4.53
C LYS A 38 3.15 3.40 -4.01
N VAL A 39 2.38 2.42 -4.47
CA VAL A 39 2.68 1.01 -4.21
C VAL A 39 3.75 0.53 -5.19
N VAL A 40 4.79 -0.11 -4.68
CA VAL A 40 5.92 -0.61 -5.49
C VAL A 40 6.16 -2.11 -5.35
N THR A 41 5.36 -2.83 -4.58
CA THR A 41 5.44 -4.30 -4.56
C THR A 41 4.08 -4.94 -4.42
N MET A 42 3.98 -6.16 -4.95
CA MET A 42 2.92 -7.14 -4.70
C MET A 42 3.55 -8.52 -4.60
N SER A 43 2.96 -9.45 -3.84
CA SER A 43 3.55 -10.79 -3.64
C SER A 43 2.51 -11.89 -3.53
N ASP A 44 2.91 -13.13 -3.74
CA ASP A 44 2.12 -14.33 -3.47
C ASP A 44 2.99 -15.38 -2.74
N SER A 45 2.59 -16.65 -2.79
CA SER A 45 3.37 -17.74 -2.17
C SER A 45 4.68 -18.05 -2.89
N ASP A 46 4.78 -17.72 -4.17
CA ASP A 46 5.88 -18.11 -5.06
C ASP A 46 6.90 -16.99 -5.25
N GLY A 47 6.53 -15.75 -4.90
CA GLY A 47 7.47 -14.64 -4.89
C GLY A 47 6.80 -13.28 -4.80
N TYR A 48 7.52 -12.25 -5.27
CA TYR A 48 7.01 -10.89 -5.34
C TYR A 48 7.47 -10.19 -6.62
N ILE A 49 6.70 -9.21 -7.04
CA ILE A 49 7.01 -8.27 -8.11
C ILE A 49 7.33 -6.90 -7.53
N TYR A 50 8.18 -6.14 -8.22
CA TYR A 50 8.59 -4.77 -7.88
C TYR A 50 8.46 -3.85 -9.09
#